data_AF-A0A3D1AFG5-F1
#
_entry.id   AF-A0A3D1AFG5-F1
#
_cell.length_a   1.000
_cell.length_b   1.000
_cell.length_c   1.000
_cell.angle_alpha   90.00
_cell.angle_beta   90.00
_cell.angle_gamma   90.00
#
_symmetry.space_group_name_H-M   'P 1'
#
loop_
_entity.id
_entity.type
_entity.pdbx_description
1 polymer ?
#
loop_
_entity_poly.entity_id
_entity_poly.type
_entity_poly.pdbx_seq_one_letter_code
_entity_poly.pdbx_strand_id
1 'polypeptide(L)' 'MDYIDQHLDQPLELKVIADIAHFSPFHFHRIFTFLIGETPIDYIQRLRVEKAAWKLREAEPQSVTEIA' A
#
# COMPACT_ATOMS: atom_id res chain seq x y z
N MET A 1 5.17 1.02 9.82
CA MET A 1 4.10 1.15 8.80
C MET A 1 4.42 2.29 7.83
N ASP A 2 5.05 3.36 8.32
CA ASP A 2 5.42 4.56 7.55
C ASP A 2 6.11 4.30 6.21
N TYR A 3 6.99 3.29 6.11
CA TYR A 3 7.64 2.96 4.85
C TYR A 3 6.66 2.44 3.79
N ILE A 4 5.70 1.60 4.17
CA ILE A 4 4.70 1.05 3.24
C ILE A 4 3.88 2.20 2.67
N ASP A 5 3.34 3.06 3.53
CA ASP A 5 2.46 4.18 3.16
C ASP A 5 3.13 5.15 2.17
N GLN A 6 4.41 5.46 2.41
CA GLN A 6 5.21 6.36 1.58
C GLN A 6 5.52 5.78 0.19
N HIS A 7 5.53 4.45 0.04
CA HIS A 7 5.95 3.76 -1.19
C HIS A 7 4.82 2.98 -1.88
N LEU A 8 3.55 3.16 -1.46
CA LEU A 8 2.40 2.45 -2.04
C LEU A 8 2.26 2.60 -3.57
N ASP A 9 2.73 3.72 -4.13
CA ASP A 9 2.65 4.01 -5.57
C ASP A 9 3.76 3.31 -6.39
N GLN A 10 4.67 2.57 -5.75
CA GLN A 10 5.76 1.82 -6.39
C GLN A 10 5.59 0.30 -6.19
N PRO A 11 6.22 -0.55 -7.01
CA PRO A 11 6.32 -1.97 -6.73
C PRO A 11 6.94 -2.20 -5.34
N LEU A 12 6.17 -2.79 -4.42
CA LEU A 12 6.60 -3.07 -3.06
C LEU A 12 6.82 -4.57 -2.92
N GLU A 13 8.09 -4.98 -2.81
CA GLU A 13 8.44 -6.38 -2.63
C GLU A 13 8.46 -6.76 -1.15
N LEU A 14 7.90 -7.93 -0.81
CA LEU A 14 7.92 -8.47 0.55
C LEU A 14 9.33 -8.51 1.14
N LYS A 15 10.33 -8.83 0.30
CA LYS A 15 11.73 -8.89 0.71
C LYS A 15 12.24 -7.54 1.21
N VAL A 16 11.93 -6.45 0.51
CA VAL A 16 12.37 -5.09 0.88
C VAL A 16 11.77 -4.70 2.23
N ILE A 17 10.48 -4.97 2.43
CA ILE A 17 9.78 -4.64 3.68
C ILE A 17 10.32 -5.47 4.84
N ALA A 18 10.60 -6.76 4.60
CA ALA A 18 11.20 -7.63 5.59
C ALA A 18 12.62 -7.18 5.97
N ASP A 19 13.44 -6.81 4.98
CA ASP A 19 14.80 -6.30 5.19
C ASP A 19 14.79 -5.01 6.04
N ILE A 20 13.87 -4.08 5.76
CA ILE A 20 13.68 -2.84 6.55
C ILE A 20 13.23 -3.14 7.97
N ALA A 21 12.39 -4.16 8.15
CA ALA A 21 11.93 -4.61 9.46
C ALA A 21 12.96 -5.50 10.18
N HIS A 22 14.14 -5.73 9.59
CA HIS A 22 15.19 -6.62 10.10
C HIS A 22 14.74 -8.07 10.35
N PHE A 23 13.85 -8.58 9.49
CA PHE A 23 13.38 -9.95 9.52
C PHE A 23 13.69 -10.67 8.20
N SER A 24 13.79 -11.99 8.25
CA SER A 24 13.68 -12.77 7.02
C SER A 24 12.27 -12.62 6.43
N PRO A 25 12.08 -12.72 5.10
CA PRO A 25 10.76 -12.59 4.48
C PRO A 25 9.71 -13.55 5.07
N PHE A 26 10.12 -14.77 5.42
CA PHE A 26 9.26 -15.76 6.04
C PHE A 26 8.83 -15.38 7.47
N HIS A 27 9.78 -14.95 8.32
CA HIS A 27 9.45 -14.53 9.68
C HIS A 27 8.61 -13.26 9.68
N PHE A 28 8.93 -12.30 8.81
CA PHE A 28 8.15 -11.09 8.63
C PHE A 28 6.71 -11.44 8.27
N HIS A 29 6.50 -12.27 7.24
CA HIS A 29 5.15 -12.70 6.84
C HIS A 29 4.38 -13.31 8.01
N ARG A 30 4.98 -14.24 8.76
CA ARG A 30 4.29 -14.94 9.86
C ARG A 30 3.91 -13.99 11.00
N ILE A 31 4.83 -13.13 11.42
CA ILE A 31 4.59 -12.18 12.51
C ILE A 31 3.59 -11.11 12.08
N PHE A 32 3.73 -10.58 10.87
CA PHE A 32 2.83 -9.56 10.33
C PHE A 32 1.39 -10.09 10.26
N THR A 33 1.17 -11.26 9.66
CA THR A 33 -0.16 -11.85 9.57
C THR A 33 -0.76 -12.17 10.93
N PHE A 34 0.05 -12.63 11.88
CA PHE A 34 -0.41 -12.86 13.25
C PHE A 34 -0.87 -11.55 13.93
N LEU A 35 -0.16 -10.44 13.72
CA LEU A 35 -0.46 -9.15 14.36
C LEU A 35 -1.57 -8.36 13.67
N ILE A 36 -1.60 -8.37 12.33
CA ILE A 36 -2.48 -7.52 11.52
C ILE A 36 -3.74 -8.27 11.08
N GLY A 37 -3.71 -9.61 11.04
CA GLY A 37 -4.84 -10.44 10.65
C GLY A 37 -4.98 -10.68 9.15
N GLU A 38 -4.11 -10.09 8.33
CA GLU A 38 -4.05 -10.31 6.87
C GLU A 38 -2.60 -10.48 6.38
N THR A 39 -2.41 -10.99 5.16
CA THR A 39 -1.06 -11.13 4.61
C THR A 39 -0.47 -9.74 4.29
N PRO A 40 0.87 -9.58 4.30
CA PRO A 40 1.49 -8.33 3.88
C PRO A 40 1.05 -7.88 2.48
N ILE A 41 0.82 -8.82 1.56
CA ILE A 41 0.39 -8.52 0.19
C ILE A 41 -1.04 -7.98 0.19
N ASP A 42 -1.95 -8.63 0.91
CA ASP A 42 -3.35 -8.19 1.01
C ASP A 42 -3.45 -6.80 1.66
N TYR A 43 -2.67 -6.57 2.73
CA TYR A 43 -2.56 -5.27 3.38
C TYR A 43 -2.14 -4.16 2.41
N ILE A 44 -1.09 -4.39 1.61
CA ILE A 44 -0.61 -3.42 0.62
C ILE A 44 -1.66 -3.17 -0.47
N GLN A 45 -2.33 -4.21 -0.95
CA GLN A 45 -3.38 -4.08 -1.96
C GLN A 45 -4.56 -3.26 -1.43
N ARG A 46 -5.01 -3.54 -0.20
CA ARG A 46 -6.09 -2.78 0.45
C ARG A 46 -5.72 -1.30 0.58
N LEU A 47 -4.52 -0.99 1.06
CA LEU A 47 -4.05 0.40 1.17
C LEU A 47 -3.96 1.11 -0.20
N ARG A 48 -3.55 0.41 -1.27
CA ARG A 48 -3.53 0.98 -2.63
C ARG A 48 -4.94 1.35 -3.10
N VAL A 49 -5.92 0.50 -2.87
CA VAL A 49 -7.32 0.78 -3.22
C VAL A 49 -7.86 1.94 -2.40
N GLU A 50 -7.62 1.97 -1.10
CA GLU A 50 -8.01 3.07 -0.21
C GLU A 50 -7.40 4.41 -0.67
N LYS A 51 -6.09 4.42 -0.99
CA LYS A 51 -5.39 5.61 -1.51
C LYS A 51 -5.94 6.06 -2.86
N ALA A 52 -6.22 5.12 -3.78
CA ALA A 52 -6.81 5.44 -5.08
C ALA A 52 -8.22 6.03 -4.94
N ALA A 53 -9.05 5.44 -4.08
CA ALA A 53 -10.39 5.95 -3.79
C ALA A 53 -10.34 7.36 -3.17
N TRP A 54 -9.37 7.61 -2.28
CA TRP A 54 -9.15 8.93 -1.71
C TRP A 54 -8.71 9.95 -2.77
N LYS A 55 -7.73 9.61 -3.61
CA LYS A 55 -7.30 10.45 -4.75
C LYS A 55 -8.46 10.79 -5.70
N LEU A 56 -9.34 9.83 -5.99
CA LEU A 56 -10.53 10.06 -6.84
C LEU A 56 -11.56 10.99 -6.20
N ARG A 57 -11.69 10.96 -4.87
CA ARG A 57 -12.58 11.86 -4.13
C ARG A 57 -12.03 13.29 -4.03
N GLU A 58 -10.71 13.42 -3.95
CA GLU A 58 -10.04 14.72 -3.83
C GLU A 58 -9.72 15.39 -5.16
N ALA A 59 -9.55 14.61 -6.23
CA ALA A 59 -9.53 15.16 -7.57
C ALA A 59 -10.86 15.87 -7.80
N GLU A 60 -10.85 17.20 -7.77
CA GLU A 60 -11.97 18.00 -8.26
C GLU A 60 -12.39 17.45 -9.62
N PRO A 61 -13.70 17.38 -9.91
CA PRO A 61 -14.15 17.02 -11.25
C PRO A 61 -13.60 18.10 -12.20
N GLN A 62 -12.43 17.84 -12.79
CA GLN A 62 -11.94 18.63 -13.91
C GLN A 62 -13.08 18.62 -14.92
N SER A 63 -13.65 19.80 -15.11
CA SER A 63 -14.79 20.00 -15.98
C SER A 63 -14.45 19.37 -17.32
N VAL A 64 -15.22 18.36 -17.73
CA VAL A 64 -15.17 17.76 -19.07
C VAL A 64 -15.72 18.76 -20.13
N THR A 65 -15.82 20.05 -19.79
CA THR A 65 -16.48 21.09 -20.57
C THR A 65 -15.54 22.11 -21.21
N GLU A 66 -14.22 21.97 -21.11
CA GLU A 66 -13.28 22.79 -21.91
C GLU A 66 -12.61 21.96 -23.01
N ILE A 67 -13.44 21.46 -23.92
CA ILE A 67 -13.03 21.28 -25.31
C ILE A 67 -14.14 21.95 -26.12
N ALA A 68 -14.02 23.27 -26.25
CA ALA A 68 -14.77 24.09 -27.20
C ALA A 68 -14.06 24.08 -28.57
#